data_AF-A0A7C3M2S0-F1
#
_entry.id   AF-A0A7C3M2S0-F1
#
_cell.length_a   1.000
_cell.length_b   1.000
_cell.length_c   1.000
_cell.angle_alpha   90.00
_cell.angle_beta   90.00
_cell.angle_gamma   90.00
#
_symmetry.space_group_name_H-M   'P 1'
#
loop_
_entity.id
_entity.type
_entity.pdbx_description
1 polymer ?
#
loop_
_entity_poly.entity_id
_entity_poly.type
_entity_poly.pdbx_seq_one_letter_code
_entity_poly.pdbx_strand_id
1 'polypeptide(L)'
;MNSRLNIYGKLKKFQSNETLIVKTFNSEEEIISSFKKNALLAGALLYETKEEIENFNALQLNDSFQYHSNLGVSENGALWCTGLNQERDKLFSCNDLIITISKNNIVSNMHQAYETIDFSTIEYGVFISGPSKTADIEQSLVIGAHGAMALHIMLLD
;
A
#
# COMPACT_ATOMS: atom_id res chain seq x y z
N MET A 1 1.53 -31.45 6.53
CA MET A 1 0.78 -30.69 7.56
C MET A 1 1.65 -30.21 8.74
N ASN A 2 2.84 -30.79 9.00
CA ASN A 2 3.70 -30.45 10.15
C ASN A 2 4.77 -29.35 9.95
N SER A 3 4.90 -28.76 8.75
CA SER A 3 5.92 -27.72 8.49
C SER A 3 5.51 -26.32 8.97
N ARG A 4 4.22 -25.97 8.89
CA ARG A 4 3.69 -24.66 9.31
C ARG A 4 3.79 -24.47 10.83
N LEU A 5 3.45 -25.47 11.63
CA LEU A 5 3.58 -25.45 13.09
C LEU A 5 5.03 -25.22 13.56
N ASN A 6 6.02 -25.75 12.84
CA ASN A 6 7.44 -25.55 13.15
C ASN A 6 7.94 -24.12 12.84
N ILE A 7 7.34 -23.45 11.85
CA ILE A 7 7.62 -22.03 11.54
C ILE A 7 7.09 -21.15 12.68
N TYR A 8 5.85 -21.37 13.12
CA TYR A 8 5.28 -20.65 14.28
C TYR A 8 6.01 -20.98 15.59
N GLY A 9 6.50 -22.22 15.76
CA GLY A 9 7.31 -22.62 16.92
C GLY A 9 8.68 -21.95 16.96
N LYS A 10 9.30 -21.67 15.81
CA LYS A 10 10.56 -20.90 15.72
C LYS A 10 10.35 -19.41 15.95
N LEU A 11 9.19 -18.85 15.63
CA LEU A 11 8.87 -17.46 15.96
C LEU A 11 8.81 -17.23 17.49
N LYS A 12 8.39 -18.23 18.28
CA LYS A 12 8.46 -18.17 19.75
C LYS A 12 9.89 -18.11 20.32
N LYS A 13 10.92 -18.48 19.54
CA LYS A 13 12.33 -18.38 19.95
C LYS A 13 12.91 -16.95 19.85
N PHE A 14 12.15 -15.98 19.36
CA PHE A 14 12.50 -14.55 19.41
C PHE A 14 12.17 -13.87 20.75
N GLN A 15 11.84 -14.63 21.81
CA GLN A 15 11.49 -14.09 23.12
C GLN A 15 12.65 -13.53 23.96
N SER A 16 13.89 -13.47 23.44
CA SER A 16 15.04 -13.03 24.24
C SER A 16 15.96 -12.01 23.56
N ASN A 17 15.44 -11.13 22.70
CA ASN A 17 15.97 -9.78 22.50
C ASN A 17 14.95 -8.96 21.70
N GLU A 18 14.33 -8.00 22.41
CA GLU A 18 13.36 -7.00 21.93
C GLU A 18 12.02 -7.57 21.44
N THR A 19 10.97 -7.35 22.24
CA THR A 19 9.57 -7.60 21.87
C THR A 19 9.31 -7.04 20.47
N LEU A 20 8.86 -7.89 19.53
CA LEU A 20 8.22 -7.43 18.30
C LEU A 20 6.96 -6.66 18.71
N ILE A 21 7.09 -5.35 18.86
CA ILE A 21 5.95 -4.47 19.09
C ILE A 21 5.25 -4.34 17.75
N VAL A 22 4.17 -5.10 17.55
CA VAL A 22 3.22 -4.81 16.49
C VAL A 22 2.68 -3.41 16.78
N LYS A 23 3.08 -2.42 15.98
CA LYS A 23 2.55 -1.07 16.12
C LYS A 23 1.04 -1.15 15.90
N THR A 24 0.32 -1.02 16.99
CA THR A 24 -1.14 -0.93 17.00
C THR A 24 -1.42 0.52 17.31
N PHE A 25 -1.96 1.24 16.32
CA PHE A 25 -2.34 2.63 16.48
C PHE A 25 -3.67 2.66 17.25
N ASN A 26 -3.77 3.55 18.24
CA ASN A 26 -4.86 3.49 19.23
C ASN A 26 -6.00 4.46 18.92
N SER A 27 -5.83 5.36 17.94
CA SER A 27 -6.88 6.29 17.49
C SER A 27 -6.91 6.42 15.97
N GLU A 28 -8.08 6.82 15.43
CA GLU A 28 -8.26 7.08 13.99
C GLU A 28 -7.29 8.16 13.48
N GLU A 29 -7.09 9.25 14.24
CA GLU A 29 -6.13 10.30 13.91
C GLU A 29 -4.69 9.75 13.79
N GLU A 30 -4.30 8.86 14.70
CA GLU A 30 -2.98 8.23 14.68
C GLU A 30 -2.81 7.27 13.50
N ILE A 31 -3.87 6.52 13.16
CA ILE A 31 -3.92 5.64 11.97
C ILE A 31 -3.71 6.47 10.71
N ILE A 32 -4.44 7.56 10.53
CA ILE A 32 -4.35 8.40 9.34
C ILE A 32 -2.99 9.11 9.28
N SER A 33 -2.53 9.69 10.38
CA SER A 33 -1.23 10.34 10.46
C SER A 33 -0.08 9.37 10.13
N SER A 34 -0.16 8.14 10.63
CA SER A 34 0.85 7.12 10.37
C SER A 34 0.79 6.59 8.95
N PHE A 35 -0.41 6.44 8.37
CA PHE A 35 -0.58 6.06 6.97
C PHE A 35 0.10 7.07 6.06
N LYS A 36 -0.20 8.37 6.25
CA LYS A 36 0.40 9.46 5.47
C LYS A 36 1.92 9.41 5.54
N LYS A 37 2.47 9.31 6.75
CA LYS A 37 3.91 9.20 6.97
C LYS A 37 4.53 8.00 6.24
N ASN A 38 3.93 6.82 6.38
CA ASN A 38 4.50 5.60 5.82
C ASN A 38 4.35 5.53 4.29
N ALA A 39 3.26 6.04 3.73
CA ALA A 39 3.11 6.18 2.28
C ALA A 39 4.17 7.13 1.68
N LEU A 40 4.45 8.27 2.32
CA LEU A 40 5.54 9.17 1.91
C LEU A 40 6.92 8.49 2.01
N LEU A 41 7.17 7.72 3.08
CA LEU A 41 8.42 6.96 3.23
C LEU A 41 8.60 5.89 2.15
N ALA A 42 7.51 5.25 1.72
CA ALA A 42 7.53 4.32 0.59
C ALA A 42 7.73 5.04 -0.77
N GLY A 43 7.55 6.35 -0.81
CA GLY A 43 7.75 7.20 -1.98
C GLY A 43 6.49 7.47 -2.79
N ALA A 44 5.31 7.28 -2.19
CA ALA A 44 4.06 7.73 -2.78
C ALA A 44 3.91 9.25 -2.64
N LEU A 45 3.07 9.84 -3.50
CA LEU A 45 2.66 11.24 -3.46
C LEU A 45 1.23 11.30 -2.92
N LEU A 46 0.98 12.14 -1.91
CA LEU A 46 -0.33 12.24 -1.26
C LEU A 46 -1.03 13.54 -1.61
N TYR A 47 -2.35 13.46 -1.79
CA TYR A 47 -3.24 14.57 -2.07
C TYR A 47 -4.47 14.42 -1.16
N GLU A 48 -4.83 15.46 -0.41
CA GLU A 48 -5.93 15.39 0.56
C GLU A 48 -6.87 16.58 0.44
N THR A 49 -6.32 17.77 0.25
CA THR A 49 -7.13 18.97 0.11
C THR A 49 -7.75 19.04 -1.28
N LYS A 50 -8.90 19.72 -1.36
CA LYS A 50 -9.56 19.99 -2.64
C LYS A 50 -8.63 20.69 -3.63
N GLU A 51 -7.82 21.64 -3.15
CA GLU A 51 -6.85 22.37 -3.97
C GLU A 51 -5.75 21.45 -4.53
N GLU A 52 -5.19 20.57 -3.72
CA GLU A 52 -4.19 19.58 -4.17
C GLU A 52 -4.75 18.65 -5.24
N ILE A 53 -5.99 18.18 -5.06
CA ILE A 53 -6.67 17.29 -6.01
C ILE A 53 -7.01 18.04 -7.30
N GLU A 54 -7.48 19.29 -7.23
CA GLU A 54 -7.73 20.14 -8.40
C GLU A 54 -6.45 20.42 -9.18
N ASN A 55 -5.35 20.74 -8.49
CA ASN A 55 -4.04 20.94 -9.09
C ASN A 55 -3.51 19.66 -9.76
N PHE A 56 -3.70 18.50 -9.12
CA PHE A 56 -3.34 17.22 -9.70
C PHE A 56 -4.15 16.92 -10.97
N ASN A 57 -5.46 17.15 -10.95
CA ASN A 57 -6.34 16.94 -12.10
C ASN A 57 -6.03 17.86 -13.29
N ALA A 58 -5.33 18.98 -13.06
CA ALA A 58 -4.84 19.86 -14.12
C ALA A 58 -3.58 19.32 -14.82
N LEU A 59 -2.92 18.29 -14.28
CA LEU A 59 -1.76 17.66 -14.90
C LEU A 59 -2.17 16.84 -16.13
N GLN A 60 -1.39 16.94 -17.21
CA GLN A 60 -1.53 16.05 -18.35
C GLN A 60 -0.66 14.81 -18.15
N LEU A 61 -1.29 13.71 -17.77
CA LEU A 61 -0.64 12.40 -17.62
C LEU A 61 -0.90 11.57 -18.88
N ASN A 62 0.18 11.17 -19.56
CA ASN A 62 0.10 10.49 -20.85
C ASN A 62 -0.11 8.97 -20.72
N ASP A 63 0.28 8.39 -19.60
CA ASP A 63 0.17 6.95 -19.32
C ASP A 63 -0.13 6.75 -17.83
N SER A 64 -1.42 6.79 -17.50
CA SER A 64 -1.90 6.68 -16.12
C SER A 64 -2.99 5.62 -15.99
N PHE A 65 -3.07 5.03 -14.81
CA PHE A 65 -4.14 4.12 -14.44
C PHE A 65 -4.78 4.59 -13.13
N GLN A 66 -6.10 4.69 -13.11
CA GLN A 66 -6.86 5.12 -11.94
C GLN A 66 -7.56 3.92 -11.30
N TYR A 67 -7.45 3.81 -9.98
CA TYR A 67 -8.05 2.73 -9.20
C TYR A 67 -8.65 3.26 -7.89
N HIS A 68 -9.75 2.64 -7.45
CA HIS A 68 -10.35 2.93 -6.15
C HIS A 68 -10.08 1.78 -5.19
N SER A 69 -9.35 2.07 -4.12
CA SER A 69 -9.06 1.09 -3.07
C SER A 69 -10.07 1.15 -1.95
N ASN A 70 -10.59 -0.02 -1.56
CA ASN A 70 -11.52 -0.18 -0.45
C ASN A 70 -10.81 -0.48 0.88
N LEU A 71 -9.48 -0.60 0.90
CA LEU A 71 -8.73 -0.92 2.11
C LEU A 71 -7.29 -0.37 2.03
N GLY A 72 -6.87 0.34 3.07
CA GLY A 72 -5.52 0.84 3.24
C GLY A 72 -4.94 0.38 4.56
N VAL A 73 -3.61 0.30 4.64
CA VAL A 73 -2.92 -0.20 5.83
C VAL A 73 -1.90 0.82 6.31
N SER A 74 -2.14 1.35 7.50
CA SER A 74 -1.35 2.42 8.08
C SER A 74 0.11 2.02 8.32
N GLU A 75 0.36 0.80 8.81
CA GLU A 75 1.72 0.37 9.21
C GLU A 75 2.77 0.44 8.10
N ASN A 76 2.36 0.34 6.83
CA ASN A 76 3.25 0.30 5.66
C ASN A 76 2.77 1.24 4.54
N GLY A 77 1.71 2.03 4.73
CA GLY A 77 1.15 2.90 3.70
C GLY A 77 0.61 2.13 2.48
N ALA A 78 0.27 0.84 2.63
CA ALA A 78 -0.15 0.01 1.52
C ALA A 78 -1.64 0.13 1.22
N LEU A 79 -2.01 -0.06 -0.04
CA LEU A 79 -3.37 -0.03 -0.56
C LEU A 79 -3.71 -1.38 -1.20
N TRP A 80 -4.87 -1.93 -0.85
CA TRP A 80 -5.35 -3.20 -1.36
C TRP A 80 -6.03 -3.03 -2.73
N CYS A 81 -5.43 -3.61 -3.77
CA CYS A 81 -5.96 -3.62 -5.13
C CYS A 81 -6.46 -5.02 -5.48
N THR A 82 -7.72 -5.15 -5.90
CA THR A 82 -8.39 -6.42 -6.20
C THR A 82 -9.43 -6.24 -7.31
N GLY A 83 -10.04 -7.32 -7.80
CA GLY A 83 -11.12 -7.26 -8.81
C GLY A 83 -10.67 -6.83 -10.22
N LEU A 84 -9.36 -6.81 -10.48
CA LEU A 84 -8.76 -6.33 -11.74
C LEU A 84 -8.45 -7.48 -12.71
N ASN A 85 -9.42 -8.35 -12.97
CA ASN A 85 -9.18 -9.59 -13.71
C ASN A 85 -8.56 -9.37 -15.11
N GLN A 86 -8.92 -8.29 -15.81
CA GLN A 86 -8.39 -7.96 -17.14
C GLN A 86 -7.38 -6.81 -17.15
N GLU A 87 -7.25 -6.06 -16.05
CA GLU A 87 -6.46 -4.82 -15.98
C GLU A 87 -5.35 -4.89 -14.92
N ARG A 88 -5.08 -6.08 -14.36
CA ARG A 88 -4.08 -6.27 -13.30
C ARG A 88 -2.68 -5.79 -13.71
N ASP A 89 -2.36 -5.90 -14.99
CA ASP A 89 -1.11 -5.48 -15.59
C ASP A 89 -0.94 -3.96 -15.52
N LYS A 90 -2.04 -3.21 -15.66
CA LYS A 90 -2.04 -1.73 -15.59
C LYS A 90 -1.59 -1.20 -14.23
N LEU A 91 -1.76 -1.95 -13.14
CA LEU A 91 -1.19 -1.60 -11.83
C LEU A 91 0.33 -1.49 -11.85
N PHE A 92 0.98 -2.15 -12.81
CA PHE A 92 2.44 -2.24 -12.87
C PHE A 92 3.03 -1.66 -14.16
N SER A 93 2.22 -1.53 -15.22
CA SER A 93 2.71 -1.10 -16.54
C SER A 93 2.53 0.39 -16.83
N CYS A 94 1.68 1.10 -16.08
CA CYS A 94 1.50 2.55 -16.26
C CYS A 94 2.66 3.34 -15.62
N ASN A 95 2.94 4.54 -16.15
CA ASN A 95 3.88 5.45 -15.49
C ASN A 95 3.29 6.01 -14.19
N ASP A 96 2.04 6.48 -14.23
CA ASP A 96 1.38 7.15 -13.10
C ASP A 96 0.19 6.31 -12.59
N LEU A 97 0.39 5.60 -11.49
CA LEU A 97 -0.69 4.87 -10.81
C LEU A 97 -1.39 5.81 -9.83
N ILE A 98 -2.69 6.00 -9.99
CA ILE A 98 -3.51 6.90 -9.19
C ILE A 98 -4.50 6.07 -8.40
N ILE A 99 -4.37 6.07 -7.08
CA ILE A 99 -5.28 5.35 -6.19
C ILE A 99 -6.04 6.33 -5.31
N THR A 100 -7.36 6.21 -5.32
CA THR A 100 -8.24 6.92 -4.38
C THR A 100 -8.63 5.99 -3.22
N ILE A 101 -8.74 6.55 -2.02
CA ILE A 101 -9.16 5.80 -0.83
C ILE A 101 -9.85 6.73 0.18
N SER A 102 -10.92 6.27 0.82
CA SER A 102 -11.51 6.95 1.98
C SER A 102 -10.66 6.72 3.23
N LYS A 103 -10.44 7.78 4.02
CA LYS A 103 -9.75 7.70 5.32
C LYS A 103 -10.37 6.64 6.24
N ASN A 104 -11.68 6.48 6.19
CA ASN A 104 -12.42 5.51 7.00
C ASN A 104 -12.11 4.04 6.66
N ASN A 105 -11.51 3.80 5.49
CA ASN A 105 -11.13 2.46 5.02
C ASN A 105 -9.67 2.10 5.35
N ILE A 106 -8.98 2.89 6.20
CA ILE A 106 -7.60 2.65 6.56
C ILE A 106 -7.53 1.96 7.92
N VAL A 107 -6.95 0.76 7.95
CA VAL A 107 -6.74 -0.02 9.17
C VAL A 107 -5.33 0.18 9.73
N SER A 108 -5.11 -0.20 10.99
CA SER A 108 -3.83 0.01 11.66
C SER A 108 -2.71 -0.82 11.04
N ASN A 109 -2.94 -2.11 10.79
CA ASN A 109 -1.90 -3.08 10.44
C ASN A 109 -2.44 -4.20 9.54
N MET A 110 -1.53 -5.00 8.98
CA MET A 110 -1.87 -6.08 8.06
C MET A 110 -2.71 -7.18 8.71
N HIS A 111 -2.63 -7.38 10.03
CA HIS A 111 -3.49 -8.34 10.73
C HIS A 111 -4.96 -7.93 10.61
N GLN A 112 -5.29 -6.66 10.90
CA GLN A 112 -6.64 -6.12 10.69
C GLN A 112 -7.04 -6.14 9.21
N ALA A 113 -6.09 -5.90 8.30
CA ALA A 113 -6.35 -5.96 6.86
C ALA A 113 -6.78 -7.37 6.44
N TYR A 114 -6.07 -8.41 6.90
CA TYR A 114 -6.40 -9.80 6.61
C TYR A 114 -7.69 -10.28 7.26
N GLU A 115 -8.09 -9.71 8.39
CA GLU A 115 -9.40 -9.96 9.00
C GLU A 115 -10.54 -9.32 8.18
N THR A 116 -10.27 -8.19 7.52
CA THR A 116 -11.24 -7.45 6.70
C THR A 116 -11.45 -8.09 5.32
N ILE A 117 -10.42 -8.71 4.75
CA ILE A 117 -10.46 -9.28 3.40
C ILE A 117 -11.11 -10.67 3.41
N ASP A 118 -12.18 -10.84 2.63
CA ASP A 118 -12.72 -12.17 2.33
C ASP A 118 -11.95 -12.85 1.18
N PHE A 119 -10.98 -13.68 1.53
CA PHE A 119 -10.19 -14.44 0.57
C PHE A 119 -10.96 -15.58 -0.13
N SER A 120 -12.17 -15.92 0.33
CA SER A 120 -12.96 -17.00 -0.31
C SER A 120 -13.62 -16.55 -1.62
N THR A 121 -13.81 -15.24 -1.79
CA THR A 121 -14.50 -14.65 -2.94
C THR A 121 -13.55 -13.93 -3.91
N ILE A 122 -12.26 -13.81 -3.56
CA ILE A 122 -11.28 -13.02 -4.32
C ILE A 122 -10.35 -13.93 -5.11
N GLU A 123 -10.32 -13.74 -6.43
CA GLU A 123 -9.40 -14.47 -7.32
C GLU A 123 -7.99 -13.88 -7.31
N TYR A 124 -7.88 -12.56 -7.14
CA TYR A 124 -6.61 -11.83 -7.13
C TYR A 124 -6.67 -10.61 -6.22
N GLY A 125 -5.60 -10.38 -5.47
CA GLY A 125 -5.36 -9.07 -4.90
C GLY A 125 -3.92 -8.85 -4.49
N VAL A 126 -3.53 -7.58 -4.45
CA VAL A 126 -2.16 -7.13 -4.20
C VAL A 126 -2.17 -5.89 -3.32
N PHE A 127 -1.19 -5.80 -2.41
CA PHE A 127 -0.92 -4.59 -1.66
C PHE A 127 0.15 -3.75 -2.37
N ILE A 128 -0.14 -2.48 -2.62
CA ILE A 128 0.78 -1.52 -3.25
C ILE A 128 1.09 -0.40 -2.25
N SER A 129 2.37 -0.21 -1.89
CA SER A 129 2.81 0.75 -0.87
C SER A 129 3.58 1.94 -1.46
N GLY A 130 4.17 1.79 -2.65
CA GLY A 130 4.97 2.84 -3.28
C GLY A 130 5.28 2.50 -4.74
N PRO A 131 5.94 3.42 -5.47
CA PRO A 131 6.40 3.16 -6.82
C PRO A 131 7.48 2.07 -6.85
N SER A 132 7.66 1.43 -8.01
CA SER A 132 8.68 0.39 -8.17
C SER A 132 10.07 0.99 -8.14
N LYS A 133 10.76 0.87 -7.00
CA LYS A 133 12.18 1.20 -6.84
C LYS A 133 13.00 -0.08 -6.77
N THR A 134 13.78 -0.34 -7.81
CA THR A 134 14.83 -1.35 -7.78
C THR A 134 16.16 -0.61 -7.77
N ALA A 135 16.91 -0.72 -6.66
CA ALA A 135 18.32 -0.37 -6.68
C ALA A 135 19.05 -1.53 -7.34
N ASP A 136 19.46 -1.36 -8.60
CA ASP A 136 20.26 -2.37 -9.27
C ASP A 136 21.69 -2.35 -8.71
N ILE A 137 22.40 -3.48 -8.78
CA ILE A 137 23.69 -3.74 -8.10
C ILE A 137 24.78 -2.67 -8.41
N GLU A 138 24.61 -1.87 -9.46
CA GLU A 138 25.49 -0.78 -9.88
C GLU A 138 25.26 0.57 -9.15
N GLN A 139 24.40 0.62 -8.12
CA GLN A 139 24.02 1.86 -7.43
C GLN A 139 23.40 2.94 -8.33
N SER A 140 22.81 2.56 -9.46
CA SER A 140 21.87 3.41 -10.19
C SER A 140 20.46 3.11 -9.70
N LEU A 141 19.74 4.15 -9.28
CA LEU A 141 18.31 4.05 -9.00
C LEU A 141 17.59 3.86 -10.34
N VAL A 142 17.08 2.66 -10.59
CA VAL A 142 16.16 2.41 -11.70
C VAL A 142 14.74 2.49 -11.13
N ILE A 143 14.04 3.57 -11.48
CA ILE A 143 12.62 3.74 -11.18
C ILE A 143 11.85 3.08 -12.33
N GLY A 144 10.91 2.18 -12.02
CA GLY A 144 9.96 1.64 -13.01
C GLY A 144 10.34 0.33 -13.69
N ALA A 145 11.31 -0.45 -13.19
CA ALA A 145 11.69 -1.71 -13.84
C ALA A 145 10.60 -2.81 -13.78
N HIS A 146 9.74 -2.84 -12.76
CA HIS A 146 8.72 -3.87 -12.53
C HIS A 146 7.40 -3.33 -11.90
N GLY A 147 7.12 -2.03 -12.04
CA GLY A 147 5.90 -1.38 -11.53
C GLY A 147 5.84 0.11 -11.86
N ALA A 148 4.76 0.80 -11.47
CA ALA A 148 4.57 2.20 -11.81
C ALA A 148 5.72 3.11 -11.36
N MET A 149 6.04 4.13 -12.17
CA MET A 149 7.10 5.10 -11.89
C MET A 149 6.71 6.03 -10.74
N ALA A 150 5.43 6.40 -10.66
CA ALA A 150 4.84 7.19 -9.60
C ALA A 150 3.57 6.51 -9.05
N LEU A 151 3.37 6.66 -7.74
CA LEU A 151 2.13 6.30 -7.06
C LEU A 151 1.53 7.58 -6.46
N HIS A 152 0.37 7.98 -6.95
CA HIS A 152 -0.42 9.09 -6.45
C HIS A 152 -1.57 8.54 -5.60
N ILE A 153 -1.70 9.02 -4.37
CA ILE A 153 -2.73 8.60 -3.43
C ILE A 153 -3.61 9.80 -3.09
N MET A 154 -4.89 9.70 -3.42
CA MET A 154 -5.90 10.69 -3.04
C MET A 154 -6.65 10.21 -1.80
N LEU A 155 -6.47 10.91 -0.68
CA LEU A 155 -7.17 10.66 0.57
C LEU A 155 -8.48 11.44 0.61
N LEU A 156 -9.59 10.72 0.62
CA LEU A 156 -10.94 11.26 0.65
C LEU A 156 -11.54 11.14 2.07
N ASP A 157 -12.43 12.05 2.45
CA ASP A 157 -13.21 11.95 3.70
C ASP A 157 -14.31 10.89 3.61
#